data_AF-A0A955UIA2-F1
#
_entry.id   AF-A0A955UIA2-F1
#
_cell.length_a   1.000
_cell.length_b   1.000
_cell.length_c   1.000
_cell.angle_alpha   90.00
_cell.angle_beta   90.00
_cell.angle_gamma   90.00
#
_symmetry.space_group_name_H-M   'P 1'
#
loop_
_entity.id
_entity.type
_entity.pdbx_description
1 polymer ?
#
loop_
_entity_poly.entity_id
_entity_poly.type
_entity_poly.pdbx_seq_one_letter_code
_entity_poly.pdbx_strand_id
1 'polypeptide(L)'
;GGRGGDGGPGARGGSGGSGGSGAGGTVLVHGSVVDQAAWTILASGGTGADAGRFVVGSNTEVSTADVGGASVESYLGQARHNPLILGNVPTPLIAGVEGGAEAYGMLTGVLAGHPAFAAVRNAAPANAKVAILRMNLGPAPFDDRYLGSDMLVFLNLRDEAIAWPRLGIDLDGADDAFLPFLRQGGFLADPDFGGAGPRLLDTLGPREAYGTLIPSLTRPLVNASFAGVPSASATLARAGDAFYVVPEPGLVVMMGVGACGLAAMGRGRGRRVRRRALAAGAACWQP
;
A
#
# COMPACT_ATOMS: atom_id res chain seq x y z
N GLY A 1 -85.90 -38.98 38.43
CA GLY A 1 -84.62 -38.58 37.83
C GLY A 1 -83.93 -39.80 37.30
N GLY A 2 -83.66 -39.85 35.99
CA GLY A 2 -82.85 -40.92 35.38
C GLY A 2 -81.36 -40.63 35.56
N ARG A 3 -80.55 -41.67 35.76
CA ARG A 3 -79.08 -41.55 35.79
C ARG A 3 -78.59 -41.06 34.43
N GLY A 4 -77.73 -40.03 34.43
CA GLY A 4 -77.04 -39.58 33.23
C GLY A 4 -76.18 -40.70 32.65
N GLY A 5 -76.07 -40.74 31.32
CA GLY A 5 -75.26 -41.74 30.62
C GLY A 5 -73.77 -41.59 30.93
N ASP A 6 -73.08 -42.73 30.99
CA ASP A 6 -71.63 -42.75 31.21
C ASP A 6 -70.90 -42.11 30.03
N GLY A 7 -69.93 -41.24 30.32
CA GLY A 7 -69.08 -40.62 29.31
C GLY A 7 -68.24 -41.66 28.55
N GLY A 8 -68.15 -41.53 27.22
CA GLY A 8 -67.33 -42.40 26.39
C GLY A 8 -65.83 -42.26 26.68
N PRO A 9 -65.01 -43.30 26.41
CA PRO A 9 -63.58 -43.25 26.63
C PRO A 9 -62.92 -42.18 25.74
N GLY A 10 -62.06 -41.36 26.33
CA GLY A 10 -61.27 -40.38 25.58
C GLY A 10 -60.33 -41.04 24.56
N ALA A 11 -60.09 -40.37 23.43
CA ALA A 11 -59.16 -40.85 22.41
C ALA A 11 -57.71 -40.85 22.92
N ARG A 12 -56.87 -41.75 22.38
CA ARG A 12 -55.42 -41.76 22.66
C ARG A 12 -54.79 -40.44 22.19
N GLY A 13 -53.95 -39.83 23.03
CA GLY A 13 -53.18 -38.65 22.64
C GLY A 13 -52.27 -38.96 21.43
N GLY A 14 -52.14 -38.00 20.51
CA GLY A 14 -51.25 -38.12 19.36
C GLY A 14 -49.77 -38.18 19.78
N SER A 15 -48.95 -38.87 18.99
CA SER A 15 -47.50 -38.87 19.16
C SER A 15 -46.93 -37.46 18.90
N GLY A 16 -46.03 -37.00 19.76
CA GLY A 16 -45.31 -35.73 19.56
C GLY A 16 -44.54 -35.73 18.23
N GLY A 17 -44.46 -34.56 17.60
CA GLY A 17 -43.72 -34.39 16.35
C GLY A 17 -42.20 -34.47 16.54
N SER A 18 -41.48 -34.70 15.44
CA SER A 18 -40.02 -34.61 15.40
C SER A 18 -39.56 -33.18 15.67
N GLY A 19 -38.52 -32.99 16.48
CA GLY A 19 -37.89 -31.68 16.67
C GLY A 19 -37.29 -31.13 15.37
N GLY A 20 -37.22 -29.81 15.23
CA GLY A 20 -36.65 -29.15 14.05
C GLY A 20 -35.11 -29.21 14.00
N SER A 21 -34.56 -29.09 12.80
CA SER A 21 -33.11 -28.94 12.56
C SER A 21 -32.58 -27.58 13.04
N GLY A 22 -31.32 -27.52 13.48
CA GLY A 22 -30.67 -26.27 13.89
C GLY A 22 -30.15 -25.42 12.72
N ALA A 23 -30.15 -24.09 12.85
CA ALA A 23 -29.62 -23.16 11.86
C ALA A 23 -28.09 -23.24 11.72
N GLY A 24 -27.57 -22.79 10.56
CA GLY A 24 -26.14 -22.71 10.30
C GLY A 24 -25.42 -21.65 11.13
N GLY A 25 -24.13 -21.87 11.38
CA GLY A 25 -23.28 -20.99 12.20
C GLY A 25 -22.75 -19.77 11.44
N THR A 26 -22.17 -18.81 12.17
CA THR A 26 -21.37 -17.73 11.57
C THR A 26 -19.89 -17.95 11.85
N VAL A 27 -19.06 -17.89 10.81
CA VAL A 27 -17.60 -17.83 10.93
C VAL A 27 -17.16 -16.44 10.49
N LEU A 28 -16.42 -15.73 11.34
CA LEU A 28 -15.86 -14.42 11.03
C LEU A 28 -14.34 -14.50 11.07
N VAL A 29 -13.72 -14.07 9.98
CA VAL A 29 -12.26 -13.93 9.87
C VAL A 29 -11.96 -12.50 9.45
N HIS A 30 -11.19 -11.78 10.26
CA HIS A 30 -10.83 -10.39 9.96
C HIS A 30 -9.35 -10.18 10.26
N GLY A 31 -8.62 -9.69 9.27
CA GLY A 31 -7.19 -9.43 9.39
C GLY A 31 -6.73 -8.32 8.47
N SER A 32 -5.49 -7.89 8.68
CA SER A 32 -4.80 -7.01 7.73
C SER A 32 -4.55 -7.74 6.42
N VAL A 33 -4.03 -8.96 6.52
CA VAL A 33 -3.87 -9.91 5.42
C VAL A 33 -4.46 -11.23 5.87
N VAL A 34 -5.23 -11.85 4.99
CA VAL A 34 -5.83 -13.17 5.18
C VAL A 34 -5.25 -14.09 4.12
N ASP A 35 -4.20 -14.83 4.51
CA ASP A 35 -3.60 -15.85 3.65
C ASP A 35 -4.35 -17.17 3.78
N GLN A 36 -4.79 -17.70 2.65
CA GLN A 36 -5.58 -18.94 2.55
C GLN A 36 -4.79 -20.02 1.81
N ALA A 37 -3.85 -20.65 2.49
CA ALA A 37 -3.14 -21.78 1.90
C ALA A 37 -4.03 -23.05 1.82
N ALA A 38 -4.98 -23.25 2.75
CA ALA A 38 -5.95 -24.36 2.73
C ALA A 38 -7.02 -24.19 3.84
N TRP A 39 -8.11 -23.48 3.56
CA TRP A 39 -9.26 -23.42 4.49
C TRP A 39 -10.41 -24.26 3.97
N THR A 40 -11.11 -24.94 4.87
CA THR A 40 -12.41 -25.52 4.57
C THR A 40 -13.39 -24.94 5.58
N ILE A 41 -14.32 -24.11 5.11
CA ILE A 41 -15.34 -23.51 5.96
C ILE A 41 -16.64 -24.26 5.67
N LEU A 42 -17.21 -24.90 6.70
CA LEU A 42 -18.54 -25.51 6.61
C LEU A 42 -19.42 -24.90 7.69
N ALA A 43 -20.41 -24.11 7.27
CA ALA A 43 -21.36 -23.47 8.20
C ALA A 43 -22.83 -23.86 7.94
N SER A 44 -23.07 -25.00 7.31
CA SER A 44 -24.43 -25.47 6.98
C SER A 44 -25.31 -25.65 8.22
N GLY A 45 -26.57 -25.23 8.12
CA GLY A 45 -27.63 -25.68 9.02
C GLY A 45 -28.03 -27.13 8.76
N GLY A 46 -28.81 -27.71 9.67
CA GLY A 46 -29.43 -29.01 9.45
C GLY A 46 -30.52 -28.96 8.38
N THR A 47 -31.01 -30.12 7.95
CA THR A 47 -31.99 -30.23 6.86
C THR A 47 -33.23 -29.37 7.12
N GLY A 48 -33.55 -28.46 6.19
CA GLY A 48 -34.70 -27.55 6.29
C GLY A 48 -34.46 -26.31 7.18
N ALA A 49 -33.24 -26.10 7.67
CA ALA A 49 -32.85 -24.89 8.40
C ALA A 49 -32.05 -23.93 7.50
N ASP A 50 -31.89 -22.69 7.96
CA ASP A 50 -31.13 -21.66 7.25
C ASP A 50 -29.64 -22.02 7.15
N ALA A 51 -29.01 -21.61 6.04
CA ALA A 51 -27.57 -21.70 5.85
C ALA A 51 -26.82 -20.77 6.81
N GLY A 52 -25.56 -21.08 7.09
CA GLY A 52 -24.71 -20.23 7.90
C GLY A 52 -24.17 -19.03 7.13
N ARG A 53 -23.25 -18.30 7.76
CA ARG A 53 -22.56 -17.15 7.17
C ARG A 53 -21.06 -17.27 7.34
N PHE A 54 -20.32 -16.92 6.31
CA PHE A 54 -18.89 -16.70 6.35
C PHE A 54 -18.61 -15.23 6.05
N VAL A 55 -18.11 -14.51 7.05
CA VAL A 55 -17.69 -13.12 6.93
C VAL A 55 -16.18 -13.08 6.88
N VAL A 56 -15.62 -12.49 5.83
CA VAL A 56 -14.19 -12.31 5.69
C VAL A 56 -13.85 -10.85 5.44
N GLY A 57 -12.87 -10.32 6.18
CA GLY A 57 -12.32 -9.00 5.94
C GLY A 57 -10.81 -9.05 5.76
N SER A 58 -10.30 -8.45 4.69
CA SER A 58 -8.87 -8.40 4.37
C SER A 58 -8.53 -7.14 3.59
N ASN A 59 -7.29 -6.65 3.73
CA ASN A 59 -6.78 -5.58 2.87
C ASN A 59 -6.23 -6.11 1.55
N THR A 60 -6.17 -7.43 1.38
CA THR A 60 -5.73 -8.13 0.17
C THR A 60 -6.88 -8.91 -0.46
N GLU A 61 -6.69 -9.37 -1.69
CA GLU A 61 -7.62 -10.31 -2.31
C GLU A 61 -7.67 -11.63 -1.53
N VAL A 62 -8.87 -12.16 -1.34
CA VAL A 62 -9.12 -13.39 -0.61
C VAL A 62 -9.99 -14.32 -1.45
N SER A 63 -9.51 -15.54 -1.69
CA SER A 63 -10.32 -16.60 -2.32
C SER A 63 -11.39 -17.09 -1.33
N THR A 64 -12.54 -17.54 -1.84
CA THR A 64 -13.62 -18.12 -1.00
C THR A 64 -14.20 -19.40 -1.62
N ALA A 65 -13.42 -20.05 -2.49
CA ALA A 65 -13.86 -21.19 -3.29
C ALA A 65 -14.27 -22.43 -2.45
N ASP A 66 -13.72 -22.59 -1.25
CA ASP A 66 -13.90 -23.77 -0.38
C ASP A 66 -14.87 -23.52 0.79
N VAL A 67 -15.82 -22.60 0.61
CA VAL A 67 -16.87 -22.30 1.59
C VAL A 67 -18.14 -23.08 1.26
N GLY A 68 -18.49 -24.04 2.10
CA GLY A 68 -19.68 -24.88 1.98
C GLY A 68 -20.80 -24.49 2.95
N GLY A 69 -22.05 -24.51 2.48
CA GLY A 69 -23.22 -24.35 3.34
C GLY A 69 -23.35 -22.98 4.02
N ALA A 70 -22.71 -21.95 3.48
CA ALA A 70 -22.72 -20.60 4.02
C ALA A 70 -22.88 -19.54 2.92
N SER A 71 -23.52 -18.41 3.23
CA SER A 71 -23.38 -17.20 2.42
C SER A 71 -22.03 -16.53 2.71
N VAL A 72 -21.38 -15.99 1.69
CA VAL A 72 -20.08 -15.32 1.81
C VAL A 72 -20.26 -13.81 1.77
N GLU A 73 -19.69 -13.12 2.75
CA GLU A 73 -19.65 -11.66 2.82
C GLU A 73 -18.20 -11.19 2.94
N SER A 74 -17.78 -10.31 2.03
CA SER A 74 -16.41 -9.80 1.98
C SER A 74 -16.36 -8.31 2.33
N TYR A 75 -15.41 -7.95 3.19
CA TYR A 75 -15.17 -6.59 3.67
C TYR A 75 -13.71 -6.20 3.49
N LEU A 76 -13.43 -4.89 3.57
CA LEU A 76 -12.06 -4.43 3.72
C LEU A 76 -11.52 -4.82 5.10
N GLY A 77 -10.22 -5.05 5.15
CA GLY A 77 -9.49 -5.33 6.38
C GLY A 77 -9.39 -4.09 7.27
N GLN A 78 -8.54 -4.21 8.28
CA GLN A 78 -8.32 -3.13 9.23
C GLN A 78 -7.53 -1.99 8.57
N ALA A 79 -7.88 -0.75 8.92
CA ALA A 79 -7.18 0.46 8.50
C ALA A 79 -6.96 1.38 9.70
N ARG A 80 -5.94 2.24 9.61
CA ARG A 80 -5.66 3.26 10.63
C ARG A 80 -5.26 4.57 9.96
N HIS A 81 -5.62 5.66 10.62
CA HIS A 81 -5.17 7.00 10.28
C HIS A 81 -3.64 7.07 10.16
N ASN A 82 -3.16 7.53 9.00
CA ASN A 82 -1.75 7.58 8.70
C ASN A 82 -1.20 9.01 8.89
N PRO A 83 -0.39 9.25 9.94
CA PRO A 83 0.13 10.57 10.25
C PRO A 83 1.20 11.05 9.26
N LEU A 84 1.67 10.18 8.36
CA LEU A 84 2.61 10.54 7.28
C LEU A 84 1.89 11.11 6.06
N ILE A 85 0.56 11.07 6.03
CA ILE A 85 -0.27 11.65 4.97
C ILE A 85 -0.94 12.92 5.50
N LEU A 86 -0.86 14.01 4.74
CA LEU A 86 -1.52 15.27 5.06
C LEU A 86 -3.03 15.03 5.21
N GLY A 87 -3.62 15.56 6.27
CA GLY A 87 -5.02 15.27 6.64
C GLY A 87 -5.22 13.93 7.36
N ASN A 88 -4.15 13.19 7.66
CA ASN A 88 -4.16 11.97 8.46
C ASN A 88 -5.08 10.88 7.86
N VAL A 89 -5.02 10.69 6.53
CA VAL A 89 -5.92 9.78 5.80
C VAL A 89 -5.76 8.33 6.28
N PRO A 90 -6.85 7.58 6.54
CA PRO A 90 -6.75 6.16 6.85
C PRO A 90 -6.14 5.35 5.72
N THR A 91 -5.20 4.49 6.04
CA THR A 91 -4.63 3.51 5.11
C THR A 91 -4.78 2.11 5.66
N PRO A 92 -4.81 1.08 4.79
CA PRO A 92 -4.82 -0.30 5.25
C PRO A 92 -3.63 -0.59 6.17
N LEU A 93 -3.80 -1.49 7.14
CA LEU A 93 -2.69 -1.98 7.95
C LEU A 93 -1.83 -2.95 7.12
N ILE A 94 -0.51 -2.76 7.18
CA ILE A 94 0.51 -3.63 6.60
C ILE A 94 0.77 -4.77 7.59
N ALA A 95 0.59 -6.02 7.18
CA ALA A 95 0.89 -7.16 8.04
C ALA A 95 2.40 -7.30 8.28
N GLY A 96 2.78 -7.71 9.50
CA GLY A 96 4.14 -8.17 9.80
C GLY A 96 5.23 -7.09 9.89
N VAL A 97 4.91 -5.80 9.82
CA VAL A 97 5.89 -4.75 10.11
C VAL A 97 6.34 -4.84 11.58
N GLU A 98 7.48 -4.22 11.93
CA GLU A 98 7.99 -4.27 13.31
C GLU A 98 6.89 -3.85 14.29
N GLY A 99 6.73 -4.58 15.41
CA GLY A 99 5.68 -4.28 16.38
C GLY A 99 4.29 -4.83 16.03
N GLY A 100 4.11 -5.46 14.86
CA GLY A 100 2.83 -6.02 14.40
C GLY A 100 2.13 -5.14 13.37
N ALA A 101 0.92 -5.51 12.96
CA ALA A 101 0.23 -4.84 11.86
C ALA A 101 -0.01 -3.33 12.11
N GLU A 102 0.35 -2.49 11.14
CA GLU A 102 0.27 -1.02 11.25
C GLU A 102 0.19 -0.37 9.86
N ALA A 103 -0.37 0.85 9.77
CA ALA A 103 -0.42 1.65 8.54
C ALA A 103 0.98 2.01 7.97
N TYR A 104 2.00 1.92 8.82
CA TYR A 104 3.39 2.26 8.54
C TYR A 104 4.33 1.48 9.46
N GLY A 105 5.60 1.33 9.09
CA GLY A 105 6.59 0.79 10.00
C GLY A 105 7.83 0.23 9.32
N MET A 106 8.77 -0.24 10.15
CA MET A 106 9.99 -0.90 9.70
C MET A 106 9.68 -2.22 8.98
N LEU A 107 10.22 -2.37 7.77
CA LEU A 107 10.14 -3.60 6.98
C LEU A 107 11.23 -4.57 7.46
N THR A 108 11.00 -5.21 8.61
CA THR A 108 11.99 -6.07 9.27
C THR A 108 12.52 -7.14 8.32
N GLY A 109 13.85 -7.27 8.24
CA GLY A 109 14.52 -8.23 7.35
C GLY A 109 14.65 -7.77 5.89
N VAL A 110 14.05 -6.65 5.52
CA VAL A 110 14.20 -6.02 4.20
C VAL A 110 15.22 -4.90 4.28
N LEU A 111 16.38 -5.13 3.65
CA LEU A 111 17.45 -4.14 3.53
C LEU A 111 17.54 -3.61 2.09
N ALA A 112 18.26 -2.51 1.89
CA ALA A 112 18.56 -1.96 0.56
C ALA A 112 19.24 -2.99 -0.36
N GLY A 113 19.90 -4.00 0.21
CA GLY A 113 20.40 -5.19 -0.48
C GLY A 113 19.36 -5.98 -1.30
N HIS A 114 18.08 -5.86 -0.96
CA HIS A 114 17.00 -6.70 -1.49
C HIS A 114 16.86 -6.57 -3.02
N PRO A 115 16.57 -7.68 -3.75
CA PRO A 115 16.42 -7.67 -5.20
C PRO A 115 15.36 -6.68 -5.72
N ALA A 116 14.28 -6.47 -4.98
CA ALA A 116 13.23 -5.52 -5.35
C ALA A 116 13.73 -4.08 -5.49
N PHE A 117 14.85 -3.73 -4.85
CA PHE A 117 15.45 -2.39 -4.91
C PHE A 117 16.63 -2.29 -5.89
N ALA A 118 16.93 -3.34 -6.66
CA ALA A 118 18.09 -3.35 -7.56
C ALA A 118 18.06 -2.19 -8.57
N ALA A 119 16.91 -1.94 -9.20
CA ALA A 119 16.77 -0.85 -10.17
C ALA A 119 17.00 0.54 -9.54
N VAL A 120 16.41 0.78 -8.37
CA VAL A 120 16.58 2.04 -7.62
C VAL A 120 18.04 2.23 -7.17
N ARG A 121 18.69 1.18 -6.66
CA ARG A 121 20.10 1.28 -6.28
C ARG A 121 21.01 1.56 -7.47
N ASN A 122 20.77 0.92 -8.61
CA ASN A 122 21.59 1.09 -9.81
C ASN A 122 21.39 2.48 -10.44
N ALA A 123 20.22 3.09 -10.25
CA ALA A 123 19.92 4.44 -10.72
C ALA A 123 20.25 5.54 -9.69
N ALA A 124 20.70 5.18 -8.48
CA ALA A 124 20.99 6.13 -7.43
C ALA A 124 22.20 7.03 -7.78
N PRO A 125 22.08 8.36 -7.67
CA PRO A 125 23.23 9.25 -7.72
C PRO A 125 24.29 8.86 -6.68
N ALA A 126 25.59 9.08 -7.00
CA ALA A 126 26.71 8.64 -6.16
C ALA A 126 26.66 9.14 -4.70
N ASN A 127 26.04 10.31 -4.48
CA ASN A 127 25.87 10.95 -3.17
C ASN A 127 24.47 10.82 -2.58
N ALA A 128 23.56 10.06 -3.19
CA ALA A 128 22.24 9.79 -2.62
C ALA A 128 22.36 9.03 -1.29
N LYS A 129 21.62 9.50 -0.29
CA LYS A 129 21.58 8.90 1.06
C LYS A 129 20.32 8.10 1.29
N VAL A 130 19.20 8.59 0.76
CA VAL A 130 17.89 7.95 0.83
C VAL A 130 17.30 7.85 -0.56
N ALA A 131 16.57 6.77 -0.83
CA ALA A 131 15.62 6.71 -1.93
C ALA A 131 14.21 6.59 -1.36
N ILE A 132 13.26 7.28 -1.98
CA ILE A 132 11.84 7.03 -1.78
C ILE A 132 11.31 6.37 -3.04
N LEU A 133 10.66 5.21 -2.89
CA LEU A 133 10.17 4.39 -4.00
C LEU A 133 8.69 4.10 -3.80
N ARG A 134 7.89 4.30 -4.85
CA ARG A 134 6.50 3.86 -4.90
C ARG A 134 6.42 2.49 -5.59
N MET A 135 5.71 1.53 -5.00
CA MET A 135 5.60 0.16 -5.49
C MET A 135 4.14 -0.32 -5.44
N ASN A 136 3.66 -0.93 -6.51
CA ASN A 136 2.35 -1.60 -6.51
C ASN A 136 2.37 -2.89 -5.68
N LEU A 137 3.54 -3.53 -5.59
CA LEU A 137 3.80 -4.69 -4.77
C LEU A 137 5.06 -4.43 -3.96
N GLY A 138 5.00 -4.61 -2.64
CA GLY A 138 6.16 -4.42 -1.78
C GLY A 138 7.27 -5.45 -2.02
N PRO A 139 8.41 -5.30 -1.34
CA PRO A 139 9.44 -6.33 -1.28
C PRO A 139 8.98 -7.51 -0.41
N ALA A 140 9.24 -8.75 -0.81
CA ALA A 140 9.02 -9.91 0.05
C ALA A 140 9.73 -9.75 1.42
N PRO A 141 9.12 -10.15 2.54
CA PRO A 141 7.82 -10.83 2.66
C PRO A 141 6.60 -9.89 2.68
N PHE A 142 6.78 -8.61 2.37
CA PHE A 142 5.72 -7.58 2.33
C PHE A 142 5.17 -7.38 0.92
N ASP A 143 5.22 -8.42 0.09
CA ASP A 143 4.78 -8.44 -1.31
C ASP A 143 3.29 -8.79 -1.46
N ASP A 144 2.50 -8.54 -0.41
CA ASP A 144 1.04 -8.58 -0.47
C ASP A 144 0.49 -7.47 -1.38
N ARG A 145 -0.57 -7.79 -2.13
CA ARG A 145 -1.30 -6.80 -2.93
C ARG A 145 -2.40 -6.15 -2.11
N TYR A 146 -2.13 -4.96 -1.59
CA TYR A 146 -3.10 -4.15 -0.86
C TYR A 146 -4.10 -3.49 -1.82
N LEU A 147 -5.39 -3.77 -1.64
CA LEU A 147 -6.46 -3.28 -2.51
C LEU A 147 -6.51 -1.74 -2.51
N GLY A 148 -6.45 -1.15 -3.70
CA GLY A 148 -6.53 0.31 -3.89
C GLY A 148 -5.35 1.10 -3.33
N SER A 149 -4.25 0.44 -2.94
CA SER A 149 -3.10 1.08 -2.32
C SER A 149 -1.79 0.67 -2.95
N ASP A 150 -0.84 1.59 -3.03
CA ASP A 150 0.57 1.31 -3.33
C ASP A 150 1.38 1.42 -2.04
N MET A 151 2.49 0.70 -1.98
CA MET A 151 3.49 0.86 -0.92
C MET A 151 4.49 1.96 -1.29
N LEU A 152 4.73 2.86 -0.35
CA LEU A 152 5.80 3.83 -0.40
C LEU A 152 6.91 3.38 0.56
N VAL A 153 8.13 3.29 0.07
CA VAL A 153 9.29 2.83 0.83
C VAL A 153 10.29 3.95 0.99
N PHE A 154 10.63 4.28 2.24
CA PHE A 154 11.77 5.12 2.61
C PHE A 154 12.98 4.21 2.84
N LEU A 155 13.97 4.29 1.96
CA LEU A 155 15.10 3.37 1.92
C LEU A 155 16.41 4.07 2.27
N ASN A 156 17.09 3.62 3.32
CA ASN A 156 18.47 4.05 3.58
C ASN A 156 19.42 3.37 2.58
N LEU A 157 20.11 4.16 1.75
CA LEU A 157 21.05 3.64 0.75
C LEU A 157 22.46 3.42 1.31
N ARG A 158 22.71 3.71 2.59
CA ARG A 158 24.04 3.79 3.19
C ARG A 158 24.30 2.69 4.19
N ASP A 159 25.58 2.44 4.45
CA ASP A 159 26.07 1.57 5.53
C ASP A 159 26.14 2.31 6.88
N GLU A 160 25.56 3.51 6.96
CA GLU A 160 25.50 4.35 8.15
C GLU A 160 24.04 4.61 8.51
N ALA A 161 23.76 4.78 9.79
CA ALA A 161 22.43 5.10 10.26
C ALA A 161 22.04 6.55 9.91
N ILE A 162 20.75 6.77 9.66
CA ILE A 162 20.18 8.09 9.37
C ILE A 162 19.40 8.55 10.59
N ALA A 163 19.84 9.67 11.17
CA ALA A 163 19.16 10.27 12.31
C ALA A 163 17.97 11.12 11.87
N TRP A 164 16.91 11.09 12.67
CA TRP A 164 15.70 11.88 12.54
C TRP A 164 15.04 11.82 11.15
N PRO A 165 14.80 10.62 10.59
CA PRO A 165 14.16 10.49 9.29
C PRO A 165 12.73 11.07 9.32
N ARG A 166 12.37 11.79 8.26
CA ARG A 166 11.06 12.41 8.10
C ARG A 166 10.52 12.13 6.70
N LEU A 167 9.22 11.86 6.64
CA LEU A 167 8.49 11.59 5.40
C LEU A 167 7.11 12.23 5.50
N GLY A 168 6.77 13.07 4.54
CA GLY A 168 5.44 13.62 4.39
C GLY A 168 4.88 13.35 3.01
N ILE A 169 3.59 13.08 2.95
CA ILE A 169 2.88 12.73 1.74
C ILE A 169 1.69 13.68 1.64
N ASP A 170 1.68 14.51 0.62
CA ASP A 170 0.51 15.30 0.24
C ASP A 170 -0.13 14.69 -1.01
N LEU A 171 -1.34 14.18 -0.86
CA LEU A 171 -2.08 13.52 -1.94
C LEU A 171 -2.56 14.52 -3.01
N ASP A 172 -2.74 15.79 -2.65
CA ASP A 172 -3.18 16.87 -3.55
C ASP A 172 -2.00 17.59 -4.21
N GLY A 173 -0.80 17.43 -3.64
CA GLY A 173 0.45 17.90 -4.20
C GLY A 173 0.72 19.40 -4.07
N ALA A 174 0.18 20.02 -3.03
CA ALA A 174 0.23 21.45 -2.77
C ALA A 174 1.24 21.86 -1.67
N ASP A 175 1.49 21.01 -0.69
CA ASP A 175 2.29 21.29 0.51
C ASP A 175 3.62 20.53 0.49
N ASP A 176 4.70 21.25 0.18
CA ASP A 176 6.07 20.75 0.22
C ASP A 176 6.73 20.85 1.61
N ALA A 177 6.04 21.47 2.58
CA ALA A 177 6.51 21.67 3.95
C ALA A 177 5.96 20.62 4.93
N PHE A 178 4.91 19.88 4.57
CA PHE A 178 4.40 18.77 5.37
C PHE A 178 5.45 17.66 5.47
N LEU A 179 6.03 17.51 6.67
CA LEU A 179 7.22 16.68 6.88
C LEU A 179 7.32 16.12 8.32
N PRO A 180 6.38 15.25 8.73
CA PRO A 180 6.41 14.64 10.06
C PRO A 180 7.59 13.65 10.21
N PHE A 181 8.01 13.42 11.44
CA PHE A 181 8.96 12.35 11.76
C PHE A 181 8.35 10.98 11.50
N LEU A 182 9.18 10.04 11.05
CA LEU A 182 8.80 8.63 11.01
C LEU A 182 8.47 8.13 12.43
N ARG A 183 7.57 7.15 12.49
CA ARG A 183 7.07 6.58 13.75
C ARG A 183 7.07 5.07 13.66
N GLN A 184 7.30 4.40 14.78
CA GLN A 184 7.11 2.96 14.87
C GLN A 184 5.87 2.70 15.72
N GLY A 185 4.85 2.15 15.07
CA GLY A 185 3.60 1.71 15.70
C GLY A 185 3.53 0.19 15.76
N GLY A 186 2.35 -0.35 15.50
CA GLY A 186 2.05 -1.78 15.57
C GLY A 186 1.25 -2.15 16.79
N PHE A 187 0.68 -3.36 16.74
CA PHE A 187 -0.14 -3.92 17.80
C PHE A 187 0.54 -3.91 19.18
N LEU A 188 1.84 -4.16 19.25
CA LEU A 188 2.61 -4.12 20.50
C LEU A 188 2.73 -2.70 21.09
N ALA A 189 2.60 -1.67 20.25
CA ALA A 189 2.65 -0.27 20.66
C ALA A 189 1.25 0.31 20.93
N ASP A 190 0.17 -0.42 20.64
CA ASP A 190 -1.19 0.09 20.69
C ASP A 190 -1.74 0.13 22.15
N PRO A 191 -2.16 1.30 22.67
CA PRO A 191 -2.73 1.42 24.00
C PRO A 191 -3.96 0.55 24.27
N ASP A 192 -4.78 0.27 23.25
CA ASP A 192 -5.96 -0.60 23.40
C ASP A 192 -5.56 -2.06 23.72
N PHE A 193 -4.31 -2.42 23.44
CA PHE A 193 -3.72 -3.72 23.74
C PHE A 193 -2.61 -3.63 24.81
N GLY A 194 -2.59 -2.55 25.58
CA GLY A 194 -1.64 -2.34 26.68
C GLY A 194 -0.29 -1.75 26.29
N GLY A 195 -0.14 -1.28 25.04
CA GLY A 195 1.04 -0.55 24.56
C GLY A 195 1.10 0.92 25.04
N ALA A 196 2.21 1.60 24.76
CA ALA A 196 2.45 2.98 25.19
C ALA A 196 2.12 4.05 24.12
N GLY A 197 1.62 3.63 22.97
CA GLY A 197 1.44 4.44 21.77
C GLY A 197 2.64 4.35 20.80
N PRO A 198 2.48 4.85 19.56
CA PRO A 198 3.57 4.89 18.58
C PRO A 198 4.76 5.71 19.07
N ARG A 199 5.96 5.17 18.92
CA ARG A 199 7.22 5.87 19.24
C ARG A 199 7.76 6.61 18.02
N LEU A 200 8.48 7.70 18.23
CA LEU A 200 9.25 8.32 17.15
C LEU A 200 10.36 7.36 16.72
N LEU A 201 10.60 7.27 15.41
CA LEU A 201 11.77 6.60 14.86
C LEU A 201 12.88 7.64 14.74
N ASP A 202 13.73 7.70 15.76
CA ASP A 202 14.84 8.66 15.84
C ASP A 202 16.01 8.27 14.93
N THR A 203 16.08 7.01 14.53
CA THR A 203 17.16 6.46 13.71
C THR A 203 16.60 5.43 12.74
N LEU A 204 16.98 5.53 11.47
CA LEU A 204 16.85 4.45 10.49
C LEU A 204 18.23 3.81 10.32
N GLY A 205 18.37 2.54 10.69
CA GLY A 205 19.65 1.84 10.71
C GLY A 205 20.26 1.69 9.30
N PRO A 206 21.54 1.25 9.24
CA PRO A 206 22.23 1.01 7.98
C PRO A 206 21.42 0.13 7.05
N ARG A 207 21.21 0.59 5.81
CA ARG A 207 20.50 -0.12 4.74
C ARG A 207 19.04 -0.46 5.05
N GLU A 208 18.45 0.00 6.13
CA GLU A 208 17.08 -0.38 6.49
C GLU A 208 16.02 0.29 5.59
N ALA A 209 14.86 -0.35 5.54
CA ALA A 209 13.69 0.11 4.80
C ALA A 209 12.50 0.32 5.74
N TYR A 210 11.78 1.41 5.51
CA TYR A 210 10.54 1.75 6.20
C TYR A 210 9.42 1.87 5.18
N GLY A 211 8.27 1.27 5.47
CA GLY A 211 7.12 1.22 4.56
C GLY A 211 5.91 1.98 5.09
N THR A 212 5.10 2.49 4.18
CA THR A 212 3.76 3.02 4.43
C THR A 212 2.89 2.79 3.19
N LEU A 213 1.57 2.72 3.33
CA LEU A 213 0.66 2.66 2.19
C LEU A 213 0.16 4.05 1.79
N ILE A 214 -0.18 4.20 0.51
CA ILE A 214 -0.84 5.38 -0.08
C ILE A 214 -1.92 4.95 -1.06
N PRO A 215 -3.00 5.73 -1.29
CA PRO A 215 -4.00 5.38 -2.31
C PRO A 215 -3.41 5.34 -3.73
N SER A 216 -3.64 4.25 -4.47
CA SER A 216 -2.94 3.97 -5.75
C SER A 216 -3.33 4.86 -6.93
N LEU A 217 -4.49 5.54 -6.88
CA LEU A 217 -4.94 6.44 -7.96
C LEU A 217 -4.45 7.88 -7.81
N THR A 218 -3.71 8.18 -6.75
CA THR A 218 -3.21 9.53 -6.45
C THR A 218 -1.85 9.80 -7.13
N ARG A 219 -1.48 11.08 -7.21
CA ARG A 219 -0.16 11.54 -7.67
C ARG A 219 0.47 12.37 -6.56
N PRO A 220 0.85 11.75 -5.44
CA PRO A 220 1.28 12.49 -4.27
C PRO A 220 2.55 13.28 -4.54
N LEU A 221 2.62 14.48 -3.97
CA LEU A 221 3.89 15.12 -3.67
C LEU A 221 4.44 14.47 -2.40
N VAL A 222 5.65 13.97 -2.49
CA VAL A 222 6.31 13.29 -1.38
C VAL A 222 7.52 14.11 -0.96
N ASN A 223 7.56 14.46 0.32
CA ASN A 223 8.59 15.24 0.95
C ASN A 223 9.42 14.32 1.86
N ALA A 224 10.75 14.42 1.81
CA ALA A 224 11.63 13.65 2.67
C ALA A 224 12.78 14.52 3.19
N SER A 225 13.19 14.29 4.45
CA SER A 225 14.39 14.88 5.04
C SER A 225 14.95 13.98 6.13
N PHE A 226 16.14 14.34 6.62
CA PHE A 226 16.74 13.76 7.81
C PHE A 226 17.78 14.73 8.40
N ALA A 227 18.40 14.37 9.52
CA ALA A 227 19.33 15.24 10.23
C ALA A 227 20.44 15.80 9.31
N GLY A 228 20.54 17.13 9.23
CA GLY A 228 21.58 17.83 8.48
C GLY A 228 21.37 17.86 6.96
N VAL A 229 20.25 17.33 6.44
CA VAL A 229 19.93 17.38 5.01
C VAL A 229 18.60 18.11 4.81
N PRO A 230 18.56 19.17 3.97
CA PRO A 230 17.32 19.88 3.64
C PRO A 230 16.23 18.96 3.10
N SER A 231 14.98 19.42 3.19
CA SER A 231 13.86 18.70 2.57
C SER A 231 14.02 18.65 1.05
N ALA A 232 13.74 17.47 0.49
CA ALA A 232 13.60 17.26 -0.94
C ALA A 232 12.18 16.75 -1.22
N SER A 233 11.62 17.19 -2.35
CA SER A 233 10.25 16.88 -2.72
C SER A 233 10.16 16.43 -4.17
N ALA A 234 9.30 15.46 -4.44
CA ALA A 234 9.02 15.01 -5.80
C ALA A 234 7.62 14.42 -5.91
N THR A 235 7.00 14.57 -7.08
CA THR A 235 5.77 13.86 -7.41
C THR A 235 6.07 12.42 -7.83
N LEU A 236 5.48 11.44 -7.15
CA LEU A 236 5.57 10.03 -7.51
C LEU A 236 4.25 9.58 -8.13
N ALA A 237 4.12 9.77 -9.45
CA ALA A 237 2.85 9.64 -10.16
C ALA A 237 2.43 8.19 -10.42
N ARG A 238 3.37 7.25 -10.44
CA ARG A 238 3.14 5.84 -10.79
C ARG A 238 3.98 4.91 -9.90
N ALA A 239 3.51 3.67 -9.77
CA ALA A 239 4.34 2.60 -9.24
C ALA A 239 5.60 2.41 -10.10
N GLY A 240 6.75 2.26 -9.44
CA GLY A 240 8.08 2.23 -10.04
C GLY A 240 8.79 3.60 -10.04
N ASP A 241 8.07 4.70 -9.81
CA ASP A 241 8.71 6.01 -9.65
C ASP A 241 9.53 6.05 -8.36
N ALA A 242 10.71 6.64 -8.44
CA ALA A 242 11.58 6.88 -7.30
C ALA A 242 12.16 8.29 -7.34
N PHE A 243 12.43 8.86 -6.17
CA PHE A 243 13.27 10.05 -6.04
C PHE A 243 14.33 9.85 -4.96
N TYR A 244 15.42 10.61 -5.06
CA TYR A 244 16.59 10.46 -4.20
C TYR A 244 16.77 11.72 -3.35
N VAL A 245 17.01 11.54 -2.06
CA VAL A 245 17.46 12.62 -1.20
C VAL A 245 18.97 12.66 -1.24
N VAL A 246 19.47 13.75 -1.81
CA VAL A 246 20.88 13.99 -2.03
C VAL A 246 21.25 15.19 -1.15
N PRO A 247 22.25 15.08 -0.25
CA PRO A 247 22.79 16.25 0.41
C PRO A 247 23.29 17.20 -0.66
N GLU A 248 22.90 18.47 -0.61
CA GLU A 248 23.46 19.45 -1.54
C GLU A 248 24.98 19.28 -1.54
N PRO A 249 25.63 19.15 -2.71
CA PRO A 249 27.08 19.17 -2.76
C PRO A 249 27.46 20.48 -2.10
N GLY A 250 28.09 20.39 -0.91
CA GLY A 250 28.36 21.55 -0.07
C GLY A 250 28.86 22.67 -0.95
N LEU A 251 28.12 23.78 -0.97
CA LEU A 251 28.27 24.83 -1.96
C LEU A 251 29.63 25.54 -1.78
N VAL A 252 30.69 24.91 -2.27
CA VAL A 252 31.73 25.60 -3.03
C VAL A 252 31.14 25.72 -4.43
N VAL A 253 30.54 26.89 -4.67
CA VAL A 253 30.25 27.53 -5.97
C VAL A 253 30.26 26.61 -7.20
N MET A 254 29.11 26.48 -7.88
CA MET A 254 29.07 26.44 -9.36
C MET A 254 27.61 26.60 -9.84
N MET A 255 27.25 27.81 -10.26
CA MET A 255 26.24 27.99 -11.30
C MET A 255 26.70 27.20 -12.53
N GLY A 256 25.90 26.25 -13.01
CA GLY A 256 26.16 25.67 -14.33
C GLY A 256 25.43 24.38 -14.64
N VAL A 257 24.49 24.49 -15.58
CA VAL A 257 23.96 23.45 -16.49
C VAL A 257 22.91 22.54 -15.84
N GLY A 258 21.65 22.47 -16.30
CA GLY A 258 21.12 22.68 -17.64
C GLY A 258 20.68 21.34 -18.25
N ALA A 259 19.39 21.03 -18.13
CA ALA A 259 18.63 20.08 -18.95
C ALA A 259 19.39 18.89 -19.58
N CYS A 260 19.48 17.77 -18.86
CA CYS A 260 19.65 16.46 -19.50
C CYS A 260 18.28 15.88 -19.86
N GLY A 261 17.78 16.24 -21.04
CA GLY A 261 16.61 15.64 -21.64
C GLY A 261 16.64 15.78 -23.16
N LEU A 262 16.89 14.65 -23.85
CA LEU A 262 16.63 14.39 -25.28
C LEU A 262 17.53 15.09 -26.33
N ALA A 263 18.61 14.39 -26.71
CA ALA A 263 19.15 14.47 -28.07
C ALA A 263 19.74 13.11 -28.49
N ALA A 264 18.86 12.13 -28.68
CA ALA A 264 19.16 10.90 -29.40
C ALA A 264 18.28 10.83 -30.65
N MET A 265 18.64 11.56 -31.71
CA MET A 265 18.30 11.24 -33.11
C MET A 265 18.92 12.29 -34.05
N GLY A 266 19.70 11.83 -35.03
CA GLY A 266 20.01 12.65 -36.21
C GLY A 266 21.48 12.82 -36.60
N ARG A 267 22.35 11.81 -36.45
CA ARG A 267 23.59 11.72 -37.25
C ARG A 267 23.33 10.81 -38.45
N GLY A 268 23.27 11.38 -39.65
CA GLY A 268 23.28 10.58 -40.86
C GLY A 268 23.20 11.37 -42.17
N ARG A 269 24.37 11.60 -42.77
CA ARG A 269 24.63 11.98 -44.18
C ARG A 269 24.40 13.48 -44.50
N GLY A 270 25.32 14.19 -45.14
CA GLY A 270 26.49 13.78 -45.90
C GLY A 270 26.62 14.71 -47.12
N ARG A 271 27.60 15.61 -47.05
CA ARG A 271 28.11 16.52 -48.09
C ARG A 271 27.85 16.10 -49.55
N ARG A 272 27.34 17.03 -50.37
CA ARG A 272 27.86 17.27 -51.74
C ARG A 272 27.90 18.76 -52.06
N VAL A 273 28.89 19.06 -52.89
CA VAL A 273 29.58 20.33 -53.12
C VAL A 273 29.17 20.89 -54.49
N ARG A 274 28.98 22.22 -54.56
CA ARG A 274 29.10 23.13 -55.74
C ARG A 274 28.21 22.87 -56.97
N ARG A 275 27.52 23.91 -57.48
CA ARG A 275 27.98 24.92 -58.47
C ARG A 275 26.80 25.82 -58.95
N ARG A 276 27.09 27.13 -59.00
CA ARG A 276 26.60 28.23 -59.87
C ARG A 276 25.52 27.95 -60.94
N ALA A 277 24.51 28.83 -60.99
CA ALA A 277 24.13 29.73 -62.11
C ALA A 277 22.92 30.59 -61.65
N LEU A 278 23.03 31.91 -61.53
CA LEU A 278 22.83 32.98 -62.54
C LEU A 278 21.40 33.10 -63.11
N ALA A 279 20.92 34.37 -63.06
CA ALA A 279 19.78 34.97 -63.77
C ALA A 279 18.37 34.59 -63.29
N ALA A 280 17.31 35.41 -63.38
CA ALA A 280 17.05 36.83 -63.61
C ALA A 280 15.50 36.94 -63.74
N GLY A 281 14.91 38.09 -63.42
CA GLY A 281 13.54 38.50 -63.85
C GLY A 281 12.40 37.92 -62.99
N ALA A 282 11.58 38.70 -62.28
CA ALA A 282 10.66 39.78 -62.69
C ALA A 282 9.25 39.30 -63.08
N ALA A 283 8.26 40.02 -62.51
CA ALA A 283 6.89 40.29 -62.98
C ALA A 283 5.83 39.16 -62.85
N CYS A 284 4.78 39.41 -62.06
CA CYS A 284 3.40 39.86 -62.45
C CYS A 284 2.44 38.67 -62.60
N TRP A 285 1.42 38.58 -61.74
CA TRP A 285 0.04 39.05 -61.97
C TRP A 285 -0.69 38.30 -63.09
N GLN A 286 -1.58 37.39 -62.66
CA GLN A 286 -3.00 37.19 -63.03
C GLN A 286 -3.43 37.15 -64.51
N PRO A 287 -4.55 36.47 -64.86
CA PRO A 287 -5.83 36.37 -64.12
C PRO A 287 -6.10 35.05 -63.40
#